data_AF-A0A7C0ZDF7-F1
#
_entry.id   AF-A0A7C0ZDF7-F1
#
_cell.length_a   1.000
_cell.length_b   1.000
_cell.length_c   1.000
_cell.angle_alpha   90.00
_cell.angle_beta   90.00
_cell.angle_gamma   90.00
#
_symmetry.space_group_name_H-M   'P 1'
#
loop_
_entity.id
_entity.type
_entity.pdbx_description
1 polymer ?
#
loop_
_entity_poly.entity_id
_entity_poly.type
_entity_poly.pdbx_seq_one_letter_code
_entity_poly.pdbx_strand_id
1 'polypeptide(L)' 'MDKLVIYGGKRLKGIVEINGAKNAALPIMAGTLLVEGEFIIHNIPLVRDVFTMSEVLETLGAKVKIEDHTA' A
#
# COMPACT_ATOMS: atom_id res chain seq x y z
N MET A 1 22.38 -2.14 -0.48
CA MET A 1 21.86 -2.84 0.72
C MET A 1 21.55 -1.77 1.73
N ASP A 2 20.27 -1.52 1.94
CA ASP A 2 19.81 -0.41 2.77
C ASP A 2 20.02 -0.75 4.25
N LYS A 3 20.32 0.26 5.06
CA LYS A 3 20.56 0.11 6.49
C LYS A 3 19.83 1.20 7.24
N LEU A 4 19.22 0.83 8.35
CA LEU A 4 18.72 1.76 9.35
C LEU A 4 19.74 1.83 10.49
N VAL A 5 20.35 3.00 10.69
CA VAL A 5 21.25 3.25 11.82
C VAL A 5 20.45 3.98 12.90
N ILE A 6 20.19 3.30 14.02
CA ILE A 6 19.35 3.81 15.10
C ILE A 6 20.23 4.24 16.27
N TYR A 7 20.11 5.50 16.69
CA TYR A 7 20.74 6.02 17.89
C TYR A 7 19.74 6.02 19.04
N GLY A 8 20.01 5.19 20.05
CA GLY A 8 19.14 5.06 21.23
C GLY A 8 19.21 6.27 22.19
N GLY A 9 18.53 6.15 23.33
CA GLY A 9 18.62 7.12 24.44
C GLY A 9 17.55 8.22 24.46
N LYS A 10 16.61 8.24 23.50
CA LYS A 10 15.48 9.18 23.47
C LYS A 10 14.15 8.44 23.58
N ARG A 11 13.31 8.83 24.54
CA ARG A 11 11.92 8.34 24.65
C ARG A 11 11.08 8.97 23.54
N LEU A 12 10.30 8.17 22.82
CA LEU A 12 9.33 8.67 21.83
C LEU A 12 8.18 9.40 22.52
N LYS A 13 7.77 10.54 21.96
CA LYS A 13 6.60 11.32 22.40
C LYS A 13 5.94 11.96 21.17
N GLY A 14 4.65 11.72 20.99
CA GLY A 14 3.89 12.23 19.85
C GLY A 14 2.75 11.30 19.47
N ILE A 15 2.05 11.65 18.40
CA ILE A 15 1.00 10.86 17.76
C ILE A 15 1.38 10.74 16.29
N VAL A 16 1.14 9.57 15.69
CA VAL A 16 1.31 9.33 14.26
C VAL A 16 0.05 8.66 13.74
N GLU A 17 -0.33 8.98 12.51
CA GLU A 17 -1.39 8.28 11.79
C GLU A 17 -0.80 7.04 11.12
N ILE A 18 -1.62 5.99 11.02
CA ILE A 18 -1.21 4.69 10.50
C ILE A 18 -2.02 4.40 9.25
N ASN A 19 -1.32 4.05 8.18
CA ASN A 19 -1.94 3.58 6.94
C ASN A 19 -2.76 2.29 7.18
N GLY A 20 -3.60 1.95 6.20
CA GLY A 20 -4.40 0.74 6.23
C GLY A 20 -3.57 -0.55 6.23
N ALA A 21 -4.25 -1.66 6.52
CA ALA A 21 -3.60 -2.95 6.69
C ALA A 21 -3.28 -3.60 5.34
N LYS A 22 -2.02 -4.00 5.15
CA LYS A 22 -1.56 -4.74 3.96
C LYS A 22 -2.43 -5.96 3.66
N ASN A 23 -2.75 -6.74 4.69
CA ASN A 23 -3.51 -7.98 4.53
C ASN A 23 -5.00 -7.75 4.22
N ALA A 24 -5.50 -6.53 4.38
CA ALA A 24 -6.81 -6.13 3.85
C ALA A 24 -6.68 -5.58 2.42
N ALA A 25 -5.64 -4.78 2.16
CA ALA A 25 -5.40 -4.17 0.86
C ALA A 25 -5.21 -5.20 -0.27
N LEU A 26 -4.34 -6.21 -0.08
CA LEU A 26 -3.99 -7.14 -1.17
C LEU A 26 -5.19 -7.96 -1.67
N PRO A 27 -6.06 -8.54 -0.81
CA PRO A 27 -7.27 -9.20 -1.28
C PRO A 27 -8.28 -8.24 -1.93
N ILE A 28 -8.40 -7.01 -1.45
CA ILE A 28 -9.28 -5.99 -2.07
C ILE A 28 -8.79 -5.68 -3.48
N MET A 29 -7.47 -5.49 -3.67
CA MET A 29 -6.85 -5.30 -4.98
C MET A 29 -7.11 -6.49 -5.92
N ALA A 30 -7.01 -7.73 -5.44
CA ALA A 30 -7.35 -8.90 -6.25
C ALA A 30 -8.86 -8.93 -6.61
N GLY A 31 -9.71 -8.52 -5.67
CA GLY A 31 -11.16 -8.48 -5.84
C GLY A 31 -11.65 -7.56 -6.96
N THR A 32 -10.86 -6.53 -7.33
CA THR A 32 -11.22 -5.63 -8.44
C THR A 32 -11.25 -6.33 -9.79
N LEU A 33 -10.65 -7.52 -9.92
CA LEU A 33 -10.71 -8.33 -11.14
C LEU A 33 -12.07 -9.02 -11.34
N LEU A 34 -12.90 -9.10 -10.30
CA LEU A 34 -14.16 -9.86 -10.34
C LEU A 34 -15.29 -9.11 -11.06
N VAL A 35 -15.19 -7.78 -11.17
CA VAL A 35 -16.23 -6.92 -11.74
C VAL A 35 -15.56 -5.88 -12.64
N GLU A 36 -16.13 -5.63 -13.82
CA GLU A 36 -15.64 -4.59 -14.71
C GLU A 36 -15.95 -3.20 -14.14
N GLY A 37 -14.96 -2.30 -14.19
CA GLY A 37 -15.14 -0.91 -13.76
C GLY A 37 -13.85 -0.26 -13.26
N GLU A 38 -14.01 0.96 -12.77
CA GLU A 38 -12.97 1.71 -12.07
C GLU A 38 -13.20 1.61 -10.56
N PHE A 39 -12.14 1.28 -9.82
CA PHE A 39 -12.18 1.12 -8.37
C PHE A 39 -11.14 2.02 -7.72
N ILE A 40 -11.59 2.83 -6.75
CA ILE A 40 -10.72 3.71 -5.97
C ILE A 40 -10.58 3.12 -4.57
N ILE A 41 -9.34 2.78 -4.19
CA ILE A 41 -9.03 2.19 -2.88
C ILE A 41 -8.25 3.21 -2.05
N HIS A 42 -8.87 3.72 -0.99
CA HIS A 42 -8.25 4.68 -0.08
C HIS A 42 -7.49 3.98 1.06
N ASN A 43 -6.56 4.72 1.67
CA ASN A 43 -5.79 4.28 2.84
C ASN A 43 -5.01 2.97 2.60
N ILE A 44 -4.43 2.80 1.40
CA ILE A 44 -3.56 1.67 1.09
C ILE A 44 -2.14 1.93 1.62
N PRO A 45 -1.49 0.98 2.30
CA PRO A 45 -0.11 1.17 2.77
C PRO A 45 0.90 1.12 1.62
N LEU A 46 1.83 2.08 1.57
CA LEU A 46 2.94 2.08 0.59
C LEU A 46 4.06 1.10 0.98
N VAL A 47 3.77 -0.19 0.93
CA VAL A 47 4.73 -1.26 1.14
C VAL A 47 5.01 -2.00 -0.16
N ARG A 48 6.18 -2.64 -0.25
CA ARG A 48 6.63 -3.35 -1.46
C ARG A 48 5.57 -4.28 -2.03
N ASP A 49 4.88 -5.04 -1.18
CA ASP A 49 3.85 -6.01 -1.61
C ASP A 49 2.70 -5.34 -2.39
N VAL A 50 2.34 -4.09 -2.08
CA VAL A 50 1.31 -3.35 -2.82
C VAL A 50 1.78 -3.01 -4.22
N PHE A 51 3.03 -2.54 -4.36
CA PHE A 51 3.60 -2.26 -5.69
C PHE A 51 3.74 -3.54 -6.53
N THR A 52 4.21 -4.63 -5.93
CA THR A 52 4.26 -5.94 -6.59
C THR A 52 2.87 -6.39 -7.03
N MET A 53 1.85 -6.19 -6.20
CA MET A 53 0.48 -6.55 -6.56
C MET A 53 -0.06 -5.68 -7.70
N SER A 54 0.27 -4.38 -7.74
CA SER A 54 -0.05 -3.51 -8.87
C SER A 54 0.56 -4.03 -10.17
N GLU A 55 1.83 -4.42 -10.17
CA GLU A 55 2.49 -5.02 -11.33
C GLU A 55 1.79 -6.31 -11.78
N VAL A 56 1.37 -7.17 -10.84
CA VAL A 56 0.59 -8.38 -11.14
C VAL A 56 -0.74 -8.03 -11.81
N LEU A 57 -1.49 -7.07 -11.27
CA LEU A 57 -2.75 -6.62 -11.87
C LEU A 57 -2.55 -6.05 -13.28
N GLU A 58 -1.49 -5.28 -13.50
CA GLU A 58 -1.14 -4.74 -14.82
C GLU A 58 -0.80 -5.85 -15.82
N THR A 59 -0.11 -6.91 -15.40
CA THR A 59 0.17 -8.07 -16.26
C THR A 59 -1.09 -8.84 -16.67
N LEU A 60 -2.18 -8.71 -15.89
CA LEU A 60 -3.49 -9.27 -16.19
C LEU A 60 -4.37 -8.33 -17.02
N GLY A 61 -3.84 -7.16 -17.43
CA GLY A 61 -4.51 -6.20 -18.30
C GLY A 61 -5.24 -5.07 -17.59
N ALA A 62 -5.18 -5.00 -16.25
CA ALA A 62 -5.70 -3.85 -15.51
C ALA A 62 -4.81 -2.62 -15.72
N LYS A 63 -5.37 -1.43 -15.50
CA LYS A 63 -4.61 -0.18 -15.38
C LYS A 63 -4.60 0.20 -13.91
N VAL A 64 -3.42 0.33 -13.32
CA VAL A 64 -3.28 0.70 -11.92
C VAL A 64 -2.60 2.06 -11.82
N LYS A 65 -3.13 2.93 -10.97
CA LYS A 65 -2.54 4.23 -10.67
C LYS A 65 -2.52 4.41 -9.16
N ILE A 66 -1.36 4.80 -8.63
CA ILE A 66 -1.20 5.16 -7.23
C ILE A 66 -0.97 6.67 -7.19
N GLU A 67 -1.93 7.40 -6.63
CA GLU A 67 -1.89 8.86 -6.50
C GLU A 67 -2.45 9.31 -5.16
N ASP A 68 -2.13 10.56 -4.77
CA ASP A 68 -2.71 11.25 -3.62
C ASP A 68 -2.69 10.44 -2.30
N HIS A 69 -1.59 9.73 -2.04
CA HIS A 69 -1.45 8.93 -0.83
C HIS A 69 -1.40 9.83 0.42
N THR A 70 -2.45 9.75 1.24
CA THR A 70 -2.51 10.32 2.59
C THR A 70 -2.34 9.21 3.63
N ALA A 71 -1.58 9.51 4.69
CA ALA A 71 -1.43 8.62 5.84
C ALA A 71 -2.63 8.69 6.80
#